data_AF-A0A4R5EIJ4-F1
#
_entry.id   AF-A0A4R5EIJ4-F1
#
_cell.length_a   1.000
_cell.length_b   1.000
_cell.length_c   1.000
_cell.angle_alpha   90.00
_cell.angle_beta   90.00
_cell.angle_gamma   90.00
#
_symmetry.space_group_name_H-M   'P 1'
#
loop_
_entity.id
_entity.type
_entity.pdbx_description
1 polymer ?
#
loop_
_entity_poly.entity_id
_entity_poly.type
_entity_poly.pdbx_seq_one_letter_code
_entity_poly.pdbx_strand_id
1 'polypeptide(L)'
;MLGGAPDVEEPRDRHRHIDLLVELAAETGADLDVHCDYSYDPGQRDLEKLARETAEAGLTGRVRAGHCCALDAYDASAAAEVIDAVLAARIDLCVCPMGNLLLVGEPSSPFGRGVARLHALFARGVTVAAGGDNKNGPPSSEAAW
;
A
#
# COMPACT_ATOMS: atom_id res chain seq x y z
N MET A 1 -13.28 -8.09 -9.21
CA MET A 1 -12.20 -7.40 -8.48
C MET A 1 -12.33 -5.92 -8.80
N LEU A 2 -12.23 -5.06 -7.78
CA LEU A 2 -12.28 -3.60 -7.91
C LEU A 2 -10.88 -3.05 -7.64
N GLY A 3 -10.43 -2.13 -8.50
CA GLY A 3 -9.17 -1.43 -8.35
C GLY A 3 -9.39 -0.02 -7.80
N GLY A 4 -8.41 0.52 -7.08
CA GLY A 4 -8.41 1.94 -6.72
C GLY A 4 -7.02 2.45 -6.37
N ALA A 5 -6.84 3.77 -6.49
CA ALA A 5 -5.57 4.43 -6.26
C ALA A 5 -5.75 5.68 -5.39
N PRO A 6 -6.00 5.54 -4.07
CA PRO A 6 -6.10 6.68 -3.16
C PRO A 6 -4.91 7.65 -3.23
N ASP A 7 -3.73 7.17 -3.62
CA ASP A 7 -2.52 7.99 -3.81
C ASP A 7 -2.70 9.18 -4.77
N VAL A 8 -3.56 9.05 -5.79
CA VAL A 8 -3.80 10.10 -6.80
C VAL A 8 -4.80 11.15 -6.34
N GLU A 9 -5.50 10.89 -5.23
CA GLU A 9 -6.44 11.84 -4.64
C GLU A 9 -5.70 12.90 -3.82
N GLU A 10 -6.37 14.05 -3.66
CA GLU A 10 -5.98 15.04 -2.66
C GLU A 10 -5.88 14.38 -1.27
N PRO A 11 -4.88 14.73 -0.42
CA PRO A 11 -4.65 14.06 0.86
C PRO A 11 -5.88 13.94 1.76
N ARG A 12 -6.77 14.94 1.75
CA ARG A 12 -8.01 14.95 2.56
C ARG A 12 -9.07 13.96 2.06
N ASP A 13 -8.98 13.51 0.80
CA ASP A 13 -9.99 12.72 0.12
C ASP A 13 -9.59 11.22 0.00
N ARG A 14 -8.33 10.87 0.27
CA ARG A 14 -7.79 9.49 0.20
C ARG A 14 -8.57 8.49 1.05
N HIS A 15 -8.81 8.82 2.32
CA HIS A 15 -9.55 7.94 3.23
C HIS A 15 -11.00 7.73 2.76
N ARG A 16 -11.63 8.77 2.19
CA ARG A 16 -12.98 8.65 1.61
C ARG A 16 -12.97 7.73 0.39
N HIS A 17 -11.92 7.78 -0.43
CA HIS A 17 -11.75 6.84 -1.55
C HIS A 17 -11.70 5.39 -1.03
N ILE A 18 -10.93 5.13 0.04
CA ILE A 18 -10.86 3.79 0.66
C ILE A 18 -12.23 3.34 1.18
N ASP A 19 -12.97 4.23 1.85
CA ASP A 19 -14.32 3.93 2.36
C ASP A 19 -15.24 3.45 1.22
N LEU A 20 -15.25 4.20 0.11
CA LEU A 20 -16.08 3.88 -1.06
C LEU A 20 -15.68 2.56 -1.72
N LEU A 21 -14.38 2.26 -1.82
CA LEU A 21 -13.91 0.97 -2.37
C LEU A 21 -14.36 -0.20 -1.50
N VAL A 22 -14.20 -0.08 -0.18
CA VAL A 22 -14.56 -1.13 0.77
C VAL A 22 -16.07 -1.34 0.80
N GLU A 23 -16.86 -0.27 0.84
CA GLU A 23 -18.33 -0.33 0.74
C GLU A 23 -18.76 -1.04 -0.54
N LEU A 24 -18.24 -0.62 -1.69
CA LEU A 24 -18.60 -1.20 -2.98
C LEU A 24 -18.16 -2.67 -3.09
N ALA A 25 -17.01 -3.04 -2.55
CA ALA A 25 -16.56 -4.44 -2.50
C ALA A 25 -17.45 -5.31 -1.61
N ALA A 26 -17.89 -4.80 -0.47
CA ALA A 26 -18.83 -5.48 0.41
C ALA A 26 -20.20 -5.68 -0.25
N GLU A 27 -20.72 -4.64 -0.92
CA GLU A 27 -22.00 -4.70 -1.63
C GLU A 27 -21.99 -5.66 -2.83
N THR A 28 -20.91 -5.62 -3.61
CA THR A 28 -20.81 -6.41 -4.86
C THR A 28 -20.23 -7.80 -4.64
N GLY A 29 -19.66 -8.06 -3.46
CA GLY A 29 -18.90 -9.27 -3.18
C GLY A 29 -17.63 -9.39 -4.02
N ALA A 30 -17.04 -8.28 -4.47
CA ALA A 30 -15.78 -8.28 -5.22
C ALA A 30 -14.55 -8.25 -4.29
N ASP A 31 -13.43 -8.83 -4.74
CA ASP A 31 -12.12 -8.63 -4.10
C ASP A 31 -11.54 -7.25 -4.44
N LEU A 32 -10.62 -6.74 -3.63
CA LEU A 32 -9.96 -5.43 -3.80
C LEU A 32 -8.48 -5.56 -4.20
N ASP A 33 -8.03 -4.64 -5.06
CA ASP A 33 -6.62 -4.38 -5.34
C ASP A 33 -6.37 -2.86 -5.30
N VAL A 34 -5.60 -2.40 -4.32
CA VAL A 34 -5.47 -0.97 -4.00
C VAL A 34 -4.02 -0.53 -4.17
N HIS A 35 -3.76 0.42 -5.07
CA HIS A 35 -2.50 1.13 -5.12
C HIS A 35 -2.40 2.00 -3.86
N CYS A 36 -1.42 1.71 -2.99
CA CYS A 36 -1.45 2.18 -1.62
C CYS A 36 -0.08 2.70 -1.17
N ASP A 37 -0.10 3.88 -0.53
CA ASP A 37 1.06 4.47 0.15
C ASP A 37 2.29 4.63 -0.77
N TYR A 38 2.11 5.17 -1.98
CA TYR A 38 3.18 5.40 -2.96
C TYR A 38 3.96 6.69 -2.71
N SER A 39 4.54 6.80 -1.51
CA SER A 39 5.38 7.93 -1.11
C SER A 39 6.41 7.51 -0.06
N TYR A 40 7.32 8.41 0.29
CA TYR A 40 8.19 8.29 1.46
C TYR A 40 7.75 9.29 2.54
N ASP A 41 6.47 9.30 2.86
CA ASP A 41 5.88 10.18 3.88
C ASP A 41 5.34 9.35 5.07
N PRO A 42 5.87 9.49 6.30
CA PRO A 42 5.38 8.76 7.45
C PRO A 42 3.96 9.15 7.89
N GLY A 43 3.42 10.27 7.37
CA GLY A 43 2.05 10.72 7.58
C GLY A 43 1.04 10.07 6.64
N GLN A 44 1.48 9.46 5.54
CA GLN A 44 0.59 8.74 4.65
C GLN A 44 0.30 7.35 5.19
N ARG A 45 -0.95 7.13 5.64
CA ARG A 45 -1.40 6.01 6.50
C ARG A 45 -2.54 5.23 5.86
N ASP A 46 -2.55 5.14 4.53
CA ASP A 46 -3.65 4.55 3.78
C ASP A 46 -3.70 3.03 3.99
N LEU A 47 -2.55 2.35 4.16
CA LEU A 47 -2.50 0.92 4.45
C LEU A 47 -3.12 0.58 5.82
N GLU A 48 -2.87 1.41 6.83
CA GLU A 48 -3.46 1.26 8.16
C GLU A 48 -4.99 1.40 8.11
N LYS A 49 -5.47 2.43 7.40
CA LYS A 49 -6.90 2.64 7.12
C LYS A 49 -7.48 1.42 6.43
N LEU A 50 -6.88 0.97 5.33
CA LEU A 50 -7.34 -0.16 4.53
C LEU A 50 -7.43 -1.45 5.35
N ALA A 51 -6.43 -1.73 6.20
CA ALA A 51 -6.44 -2.90 7.08
C ALA A 51 -7.61 -2.89 8.07
N ARG A 52 -7.89 -1.74 8.70
CA ARG A 52 -9.02 -1.60 9.61
C ARG A 52 -10.36 -1.80 8.88
N GLU A 53 -10.58 -1.07 7.79
CA GLU A 53 -11.85 -1.14 7.05
C GLU A 53 -12.09 -2.53 6.46
N THR A 54 -11.03 -3.22 6.02
CA THR A 54 -11.11 -4.62 5.56
C THR A 54 -11.64 -5.54 6.65
N ALA A 55 -11.16 -5.39 7.88
CA ALA A 55 -11.60 -6.20 9.01
C ALA A 55 -13.05 -5.87 9.40
N GLU A 56 -13.41 -4.59 9.46
CA GLU A 56 -14.75 -4.12 9.83
C GLU A 56 -15.82 -4.51 8.80
N ALA A 57 -15.49 -4.46 7.51
CA ALA A 57 -16.39 -4.83 6.42
C ALA A 57 -16.47 -6.34 6.13
N GLY A 58 -15.74 -7.17 6.87
CA GLY A 58 -15.74 -8.63 6.66
C GLY A 58 -15.05 -9.07 5.36
N LEU A 59 -14.10 -8.27 4.86
CA LEU A 59 -13.31 -8.55 3.65
C LEU A 59 -11.97 -9.22 3.94
N THR A 60 -11.77 -9.75 5.14
CA THR A 60 -10.55 -10.45 5.56
C THR A 60 -10.12 -11.51 4.54
N GLY A 61 -8.88 -11.39 4.03
CA GLY A 61 -8.33 -12.31 3.04
C GLY A 61 -8.76 -12.04 1.59
N ARG A 62 -9.40 -10.90 1.31
CA ARG A 62 -9.94 -10.54 -0.02
C ARG A 62 -9.35 -9.25 -0.60
N VAL A 63 -8.29 -8.73 0.01
CA VAL A 63 -7.70 -7.43 -0.33
C VAL A 63 -6.22 -7.60 -0.63
N ARG A 64 -5.78 -6.96 -1.70
CA ARG A 64 -4.38 -6.78 -2.06
C ARG A 64 -4.01 -5.29 -2.00
N ALA A 65 -2.84 -4.99 -1.45
CA ALA A 65 -2.28 -3.65 -1.42
C ALA A 65 -0.98 -3.61 -2.25
N GLY A 66 -0.95 -2.73 -3.24
CA GLY A 66 0.21 -2.45 -4.08
C GLY A 66 1.16 -1.47 -3.40
N HIS A 67 2.46 -1.63 -3.69
CA HIS A 67 3.56 -0.73 -3.31
C HIS A 67 3.87 -0.62 -1.81
N CYS A 68 2.98 0.01 -1.03
CA CYS A 68 3.11 0.21 0.42
C CYS A 68 4.44 0.87 0.81
N CYS A 69 4.90 1.84 0.03
CA CYS A 69 6.22 2.45 0.15
C CYS A 69 6.37 3.26 1.44
N ALA A 70 5.32 3.97 1.87
CA ALA A 70 5.36 4.84 3.04
C ALA A 70 5.74 4.09 4.32
N LEU A 71 5.46 2.78 4.38
CA LEU A 71 5.86 1.91 5.48
C LEU A 71 7.38 1.93 5.75
N ASP A 72 8.21 2.22 4.74
CA ASP A 72 9.66 2.38 4.90
C ASP A 72 10.01 3.60 5.77
N ALA A 73 9.22 4.68 5.66
CA ALA A 73 9.43 5.95 6.35
C ALA A 73 8.98 5.96 7.82
N TYR A 74 8.17 4.99 8.25
CA TYR A 74 7.60 4.97 9.60
C TYR A 74 8.67 4.71 10.66
N ASP A 75 8.45 5.10 11.91
CA ASP A 75 9.27 4.54 12.99
C ASP A 75 9.01 3.03 13.14
N ALA A 76 9.89 2.33 13.86
CA ALA A 76 9.82 0.87 13.97
C ALA A 76 8.55 0.37 14.70
N SER A 77 8.05 1.13 15.67
CA SER A 77 6.87 0.76 16.45
C SER A 77 5.62 0.88 15.59
N ALA A 78 5.44 2.05 14.97
CA ALA A 78 4.30 2.31 14.11
C ALA A 78 4.24 1.37 12.91
N ALA A 79 5.39 1.03 12.31
CA ALA A 79 5.43 0.02 11.26
C ALA A 79 5.00 -1.36 11.76
N ALA A 80 5.43 -1.77 12.96
CA ALA A 80 5.05 -3.06 13.52
C ALA A 80 3.54 -3.16 13.77
N GLU A 81 2.92 -2.09 14.27
CA GLU A 81 1.46 -2.03 14.49
C GLU A 81 0.68 -2.17 13.17
N VAL A 82 1.10 -1.45 12.12
CA VAL A 82 0.45 -1.55 10.81
C VAL A 82 0.65 -2.94 10.19
N ILE A 83 1.84 -3.52 10.30
CA ILE A 83 2.09 -4.89 9.81
C ILE A 83 1.22 -5.91 10.54
N ASP A 84 1.02 -5.76 11.85
CA ASP A 84 0.15 -6.65 12.63
C ASP A 84 -1.33 -6.48 12.23
N ALA A 85 -1.78 -5.25 11.95
CA ALA A 85 -3.11 -5.00 11.40
C ALA A 85 -3.32 -5.62 10.02
N VAL A 86 -2.34 -5.48 9.11
CA VAL A 86 -2.31 -6.10 7.77
C VAL A 86 -2.39 -7.62 7.87
N LEU A 87 -1.62 -8.23 8.78
CA LEU A 87 -1.63 -9.66 9.02
C LEU A 87 -3.00 -10.14 9.54
N ALA A 88 -3.59 -9.42 10.49
CA ALA A 88 -4.90 -9.75 11.06
C ALA A 88 -6.02 -9.66 10.00
N ALA A 89 -5.98 -8.64 9.14
CA ALA A 89 -6.89 -8.47 8.00
C ALA A 89 -6.57 -9.42 6.83
N ARG A 90 -5.45 -10.15 6.88
CA ARG A 90 -4.95 -11.04 5.81
C ARG A 90 -4.86 -10.33 4.47
N ILE A 91 -4.33 -9.10 4.47
CA ILE A 91 -4.06 -8.35 3.24
C ILE A 91 -2.77 -8.88 2.63
N ASP A 92 -2.83 -9.26 1.35
CA ASP A 92 -1.64 -9.62 0.58
C ASP A 92 -0.98 -8.36 0.03
N LEU A 93 0.35 -8.27 0.05
CA LEU A 93 1.07 -7.15 -0.55
C LEU A 93 1.63 -7.52 -1.93
N CYS A 94 1.62 -6.56 -2.86
CA CYS A 94 2.35 -6.62 -4.12
C CYS A 94 3.33 -5.44 -4.18
N VAL A 95 4.61 -5.72 -3.94
CA VAL A 95 5.65 -4.68 -3.96
C VAL A 95 6.26 -4.62 -5.36
N CYS A 96 6.61 -3.42 -5.82
CA CYS A 96 7.15 -3.18 -7.15
C CYS A 96 8.57 -2.60 -7.08
N PRO A 97 9.61 -3.40 -6.75
CA PRO A 97 10.90 -2.87 -6.32
C PRO A 97 11.56 -1.94 -7.34
N MET A 98 11.44 -2.23 -8.64
CA MET A 98 12.10 -1.40 -9.68
C MET A 98 11.54 0.02 -9.73
N GLY A 99 10.20 0.18 -9.74
CA GLY A 99 9.56 1.49 -9.74
C GLY A 99 9.76 2.21 -8.41
N ASN A 100 9.53 1.50 -7.30
CA ASN A 100 9.65 2.02 -5.95
C ASN A 100 11.05 2.60 -5.65
N LEU A 101 12.12 1.86 -5.98
CA LEU A 101 13.50 2.31 -5.81
C LEU A 101 13.84 3.55 -6.64
N LEU A 102 13.22 3.68 -7.82
CA LEU A 102 13.49 4.78 -8.74
C LEU A 102 12.75 6.07 -8.35
N LEU A 103 11.51 5.94 -7.87
CA LEU A 103 10.59 7.07 -7.77
C LEU A 103 10.31 7.54 -6.34
N VAL A 104 10.57 6.72 -5.32
CA VAL A 104 10.08 7.00 -3.96
C VAL A 104 11.19 7.22 -2.93
N GLY A 105 12.36 6.58 -3.08
CA GLY A 105 13.40 6.62 -2.06
C GLY A 105 13.91 8.03 -1.70
N GLU A 106 14.43 8.18 -0.48
CA GLU A 106 15.03 9.43 0.02
C GLU A 106 16.54 9.45 -0.25
N PRO A 107 17.02 10.19 -1.27
CA PRO A 107 18.42 10.10 -1.71
C PRO A 107 19.44 10.55 -0.67
N SER A 108 19.02 11.37 0.30
CA SER A 108 19.89 11.89 1.36
C SER A 108 20.07 10.95 2.55
N SER A 109 19.31 9.85 2.61
CA SER A 109 19.33 8.92 3.74
C SER A 109 19.99 7.58 3.36
N PRO A 110 20.82 6.98 4.24
CA PRO A 110 21.33 5.62 4.03
C PRO A 110 20.22 4.55 4.20
N PHE A 111 19.08 4.94 4.78
CA PHE A 111 17.82 4.22 4.87
C PHE A 111 16.77 4.87 3.94
N GLY A 112 15.58 4.31 3.77
CA GLY A 112 14.56 4.96 2.94
C GLY A 112 14.73 4.65 1.46
N ARG A 113 14.81 3.36 1.12
CA ARG A 113 14.90 2.92 -0.27
C ARG A 113 13.58 3.11 -1.03
N GLY A 114 12.50 3.48 -0.34
CA GLY A 114 11.19 3.69 -0.94
C GLY A 114 10.48 2.37 -1.25
N VAL A 115 10.98 1.25 -0.73
CA VAL A 115 10.37 -0.08 -0.85
C VAL A 115 9.79 -0.44 0.51
N ALA A 116 8.59 -1.01 0.56
CA ALA A 116 7.98 -1.50 1.79
C ALA A 116 8.96 -2.34 2.64
N ARG A 117 8.74 -2.41 3.95
CA ARG A 117 9.60 -3.12 4.93
C ARG A 117 9.54 -4.64 4.80
N LEU A 118 10.04 -5.18 3.67
CA LEU A 118 9.96 -6.59 3.28
C LEU A 118 10.45 -7.54 4.38
N HIS A 119 11.58 -7.25 5.02
CA HIS A 119 12.10 -8.11 6.09
C HIS A 119 11.14 -8.20 7.29
N ALA A 120 10.51 -7.08 7.67
CA ALA A 120 9.56 -7.06 8.79
C ALA A 120 8.25 -7.76 8.41
N LEU A 121 7.75 -7.54 7.18
CA LEU A 121 6.58 -8.21 6.63
C LEU A 121 6.77 -9.74 6.60
N PHE A 122 7.91 -10.21 6.09
CA PHE A 122 8.25 -11.64 6.05
C PHE A 122 8.40 -12.24 7.45
N ALA A 123 9.04 -11.51 8.39
CA ALA A 123 9.20 -11.99 9.76
C ALA A 123 7.85 -12.17 10.48
N ARG A 124 6.82 -11.39 10.10
CA ARG A 124 5.46 -11.52 10.62
C ARG A 124 4.59 -12.52 9.84
N GLY A 125 5.08 -13.04 8.71
CA GLY A 125 4.35 -14.01 7.89
C GLY A 125 3.31 -13.40 6.96
N VAL A 126 3.42 -12.11 6.65
CA VAL A 126 2.55 -11.46 5.64
C VAL A 126 2.87 -12.02 4.26
N THR A 127 1.85 -12.34 3.47
CA THR A 127 2.01 -12.74 2.07
C THR A 127 2.48 -11.54 1.25
N VAL A 128 3.63 -11.65 0.59
CA VAL A 128 4.14 -10.61 -0.30
C VAL A 128 4.54 -11.21 -1.64
N ALA A 129 4.09 -10.58 -2.72
CA ALA A 129 4.54 -10.83 -4.08
C ALA A 129 5.38 -9.65 -4.61
N ALA A 130 6.16 -9.91 -5.66
CA ALA A 130 6.90 -8.88 -6.39
C ALA A 130 6.27 -8.67 -7.78
N GLY A 131 6.00 -7.42 -8.13
CA GLY A 131 5.45 -6.98 -9.41
C GLY A 131 6.48 -6.25 -10.29
N GLY A 132 6.23 -6.25 -11.60
CA GLY A 132 7.03 -5.50 -12.57
C GLY A 132 6.65 -4.03 -12.69
N ASP A 133 5.47 -3.65 -12.21
CA ASP A 133 4.87 -2.32 -12.32
C ASP A 133 4.64 -1.90 -13.79
N ASN A 134 5.61 -1.21 -14.37
CA ASN A 134 5.53 -0.63 -15.70
C ASN A 134 6.51 -1.29 -16.67
N LYS A 135 6.10 -1.47 -17.92
CA LYS A 135 6.98 -1.88 -19.03
C LYS A 135 6.84 -0.90 -20.19
N ASN A 136 7.94 -0.22 -20.53
CA ASN A 136 7.99 0.82 -21.56
C ASN A 136 7.07 2.04 -21.28
N GLY A 137 6.91 2.42 -20.01
CA GLY A 137 6.18 3.63 -19.63
C GLY A 137 6.88 4.92 -20.10
N PRO A 138 6.18 6.06 -20.07
CA PRO A 138 6.78 7.35 -20.42
C PRO A 138 8.00 7.67 -19.54
N PRO A 139 8.98 8.45 -20.02
CA PRO A 139 10.10 8.88 -19.20
C PRO A 139 9.60 9.62 -17.95
N SER A 140 10.31 9.46 -16.84
CA SER A 140 9.90 9.76 -15.45
C SER A 140 9.39 11.18 -15.16
N SER A 141 9.48 12.12 -16.09
CA SER A 141 8.90 13.47 -15.95
C SER A 141 7.42 13.56 -16.32
N GLU A 142 6.85 12.53 -16.95
CA GLU A 142 5.44 12.52 -17.42
C GLU A 142 4.62 11.37 -16.84
N ALA A 143 5.19 10.56 -15.93
CA ALA A 143 4.49 9.52 -15.22
C ALA A 143 3.63 10.12 -14.10
N ALA A 144 2.53 10.76 -14.48
CA ALA A 144 1.40 11.02 -13.59
C ALA A 144 0.36 9.93 -13.86
N TRP A 145 -0.09 9.28 -12.79
CA TRP A 145 -1.16 8.28 -12.80
C TRP A 145 -2.51 8.93 -13.09
#